data_AF-A0A848AW85-F1
#
_entry.id   AF-A0A848AW85-F1
#
_cell.length_a   1.000
_cell.length_b   1.000
_cell.length_c   1.000
_cell.angle_alpha   90.00
_cell.angle_beta   90.00
_cell.angle_gamma   90.00
#
_symmetry.space_group_name_H-M   'P 1'
#
loop_
_entity.id
_entity.type
_entity.pdbx_description
1 polymer ?
#
loop_
_entity_poly.entity_id
_entity_poly.type
_entity_poly.pdbx_seq_one_letter_code
_entity_poly.pdbx_strand_id
1 'polypeptide(L)'
;MSGPGCKREQASGTSHKQKKQKRRMILMAQVTPDQMKQLDALYVNGQLEGVSGSLLDSLSEEDAETLIRQCEEVPPHTYQVMPEEMRTELTALIRRGMLPGISETDLIYMTEDRASTLLWLVTSSDLNREELATRAQRKRVRKMIAEGFLASGTARQFANLTRRTAEALIEEGEKNIRNAVKTGCGFHR
;
A
#
# COMPACT_ATOMS: atom_id res chain seq x y z
N MET A 1 27.26 -77.38 39.97
CA MET A 1 28.35 -77.77 39.06
C MET A 1 28.22 -76.92 37.81
N SER A 2 29.31 -76.24 37.46
CA SER A 2 29.45 -75.38 36.29
C SER A 2 29.37 -76.18 35.00
N GLY A 3 28.75 -75.58 33.97
CA GLY A 3 28.81 -76.04 32.58
C GLY A 3 28.52 -74.85 31.66
N PRO A 4 29.50 -74.31 30.93
CA PRO A 4 29.35 -73.14 30.06
C PRO A 4 29.22 -73.53 28.57
N GLY A 5 28.67 -72.59 27.78
CA GLY A 5 28.74 -72.57 26.31
C GLY A 5 27.36 -72.49 25.64
N CYS A 6 27.14 -71.86 24.50
CA CYS A 6 27.91 -70.95 23.64
C CYS A 6 26.94 -70.55 22.50
N LYS A 7 26.86 -69.26 22.16
CA LYS A 7 26.49 -68.65 20.85
C LYS A 7 25.12 -68.90 20.18
N ARG A 8 24.41 -67.79 19.87
CA ARG A 8 24.08 -67.23 18.52
C ARG A 8 22.93 -66.23 18.69
N GLU A 9 23.12 -64.91 18.55
CA GLU A 9 23.15 -64.11 17.31
C GLU A 9 21.88 -64.15 16.43
N GLN A 10 21.45 -62.95 16.03
CA GLN A 10 20.43 -62.55 15.03
C GLN A 10 18.99 -62.49 15.56
N ALA A 11 18.13 -61.52 15.24
CA ALA A 11 18.16 -60.30 14.44
C ALA A 11 16.98 -59.46 14.97
N SER A 12 16.98 -58.13 14.98
CA SER A 12 16.48 -57.30 13.87
C SER A 12 16.20 -55.93 14.52
N GLY A 13 16.74 -54.81 14.08
CA GLY A 13 16.78 -54.38 12.68
C GLY A 13 15.53 -53.57 12.29
N THR A 14 14.69 -53.16 13.25
CA THR A 14 13.42 -52.44 13.03
C THR A 14 13.44 -51.05 13.68
N SER A 15 14.33 -50.16 13.23
CA SER A 15 14.21 -48.73 13.62
C SER A 15 14.68 -47.72 12.58
N HIS A 16 15.20 -48.17 11.43
CA HIS A 16 15.72 -47.23 10.41
C HIS A 16 14.85 -47.08 9.16
N LYS A 17 13.89 -47.98 8.90
CA LYS A 17 12.97 -47.83 7.76
C LYS A 17 11.78 -46.91 8.04
N GLN A 18 11.25 -46.86 9.28
CA GLN A 18 10.13 -45.97 9.62
C GLN A 18 10.52 -44.51 9.89
N LYS A 19 11.77 -44.23 10.29
CA LYS A 19 12.26 -42.84 10.46
C LYS A 19 12.67 -42.17 9.15
N LYS A 20 13.00 -42.94 8.10
CA LYS A 20 13.34 -42.43 6.77
C LYS A 20 12.12 -42.06 5.92
N GLN A 21 10.93 -42.54 6.31
CA GLN A 21 9.70 -42.39 5.52
C GLN A 21 8.75 -41.30 6.06
N LYS A 22 9.00 -40.76 7.27
CA LYS A 22 8.16 -39.73 7.92
C LYS A 22 8.85 -38.37 8.12
N ARG A 23 10.06 -38.21 7.57
CA ARG A 23 10.77 -36.92 7.40
C ARG A 23 10.96 -36.54 5.94
N ARG A 24 10.09 -37.04 5.04
CA ARG A 24 9.63 -36.23 3.91
C ARG A 24 8.69 -35.17 4.50
N MET A 25 9.25 -34.22 5.24
CA MET A 25 8.61 -32.91 5.31
C MET A 25 8.58 -32.45 3.87
N ILE A 26 7.37 -32.37 3.35
CA ILE A 26 6.99 -31.72 2.12
C ILE A 26 7.83 -30.44 2.05
N LEU A 27 8.88 -30.44 1.22
CA LEU A 27 9.38 -29.18 0.68
C LEU A 27 8.15 -28.68 -0.09
N MET A 28 7.40 -27.75 0.49
CA MET A 28 6.43 -27.02 -0.30
C MET A 28 7.29 -26.35 -1.36
N ALA A 29 7.19 -26.83 -2.59
CA ALA A 29 8.02 -26.37 -3.69
C ALA A 29 7.69 -24.90 -3.90
N GLN A 30 8.53 -24.03 -3.35
CA GLN A 30 8.48 -22.59 -3.50
C GLN A 30 9.11 -22.26 -4.84
N VAL A 31 8.66 -21.18 -5.48
CA VAL A 31 9.20 -20.68 -6.75
C VAL A 31 10.73 -20.70 -6.70
N THR A 32 11.35 -21.35 -7.67
CA THR A 32 12.81 -21.52 -7.69
C THR A 32 13.49 -20.20 -8.03
N PRO A 33 14.78 -20.01 -7.66
CA PRO A 33 15.52 -18.79 -8.02
C PRO A 33 15.59 -18.53 -9.52
N ASP A 34 15.57 -19.59 -10.35
CA ASP A 34 15.62 -19.44 -11.80
C ASP A 34 14.24 -19.06 -12.37
N GLN A 35 13.14 -19.59 -11.81
CA GLN A 35 11.78 -19.13 -12.13
C GLN A 35 11.57 -17.66 -11.74
N MET A 36 12.11 -17.23 -10.59
CA MET A 36 12.07 -15.81 -10.19
C MET A 36 12.78 -14.91 -11.22
N LYS A 37 13.96 -15.30 -11.71
CA LYS A 37 14.66 -14.53 -12.76
C LYS A 37 13.85 -14.47 -14.07
N GLN A 38 13.15 -15.54 -14.42
CA GLN A 38 12.30 -15.55 -15.61
C GLN A 38 11.11 -14.60 -15.44
N LEU A 39 10.46 -14.61 -14.28
CA LEU A 39 9.40 -13.65 -13.94
C LEU A 39 9.90 -12.21 -13.95
N ASP A 40 11.10 -11.94 -13.42
CA ASP A 40 11.73 -10.62 -13.48
C ASP A 40 11.93 -10.15 -14.93
N ALA A 41 12.43 -11.02 -15.80
CA ALA A 41 12.63 -10.70 -17.21
C ALA A 41 11.31 -10.44 -17.93
N LEU A 42 10.29 -11.27 -17.69
CA LEU A 42 8.95 -11.12 -18.26
C LEU A 42 8.27 -9.83 -17.78
N TYR A 43 8.43 -9.49 -16.50
CA TYR A 43 7.91 -8.25 -15.94
C TYR A 43 8.57 -7.03 -16.58
N VAL A 44 9.91 -6.98 -16.62
CA VAL A 44 10.66 -5.87 -17.25
C VAL A 44 10.31 -5.73 -18.73
N ASN A 45 10.04 -6.84 -19.42
CA ASN A 45 9.64 -6.84 -20.82
C ASN A 45 8.13 -6.53 -21.04
N GLY A 46 7.36 -6.29 -19.96
CA GLY A 46 5.94 -5.92 -20.04
C GLY A 46 5.01 -7.07 -20.42
N GLN A 47 5.37 -8.30 -20.09
CA GLN A 47 4.58 -9.51 -20.40
C GLN A 47 3.82 -10.05 -19.18
N LEU A 48 4.06 -9.48 -17.99
CA LEU A 48 3.41 -9.88 -16.74
C LEU A 48 2.35 -8.84 -16.34
N GLU A 49 1.08 -9.27 -16.21
CA GLU A 49 -0.07 -8.42 -15.78
C GLU A 49 0.04 -7.96 -14.32
N GLY A 50 0.97 -8.58 -13.59
CA GLY A 50 1.32 -8.30 -12.22
C GLY A 50 0.79 -9.35 -11.26
N VAL A 51 1.59 -9.60 -10.23
CA VAL A 51 1.40 -10.71 -9.28
C VAL A 51 1.47 -10.15 -7.87
N SER A 52 0.48 -10.46 -7.03
CA SER A 52 0.52 -10.07 -5.62
C SER A 52 1.56 -10.92 -4.86
N GLY A 53 2.12 -10.36 -3.79
CA GLY A 53 3.10 -11.07 -2.97
C GLY A 53 2.49 -12.34 -2.37
N SER A 54 1.23 -12.27 -1.94
CA SER A 54 0.48 -13.43 -1.43
C SER A 54 0.30 -14.55 -2.45
N LEU A 55 0.10 -14.21 -3.74
CA LEU A 55 0.01 -15.20 -4.80
C LEU A 55 1.39 -15.81 -5.02
N LEU A 56 2.42 -14.97 -5.14
CA LEU A 56 3.81 -15.40 -5.33
C LEU A 56 4.27 -16.38 -4.23
N ASP A 57 3.97 -16.09 -2.96
CA ASP A 57 4.32 -16.94 -1.81
C ASP A 57 3.57 -18.29 -1.80
N SER A 58 2.43 -18.35 -2.49
CA SER A 58 1.56 -19.53 -2.55
C SER A 58 1.78 -20.40 -3.80
N LEU A 59 2.51 -19.90 -4.80
CA LEU A 59 2.75 -20.62 -6.04
C LEU A 59 3.60 -21.86 -5.79
N SER A 60 3.12 -22.99 -6.30
CA SER A 60 3.97 -24.17 -6.44
C SER A 60 4.95 -23.98 -7.61
N GLU A 61 6.01 -24.79 -7.65
CA GLU A 61 6.95 -24.81 -8.79
C GLU A 61 6.25 -25.07 -10.13
N GLU A 62 5.24 -25.96 -10.16
CA GLU A 62 4.46 -26.30 -11.37
C GLU A 62 3.52 -25.14 -11.79
N ASP A 63 2.90 -24.47 -10.83
CA ASP A 63 2.05 -23.31 -11.09
C ASP A 63 2.89 -22.11 -11.58
N ALA A 64 4.09 -21.94 -11.03
CA ALA A 64 5.04 -20.91 -11.47
C ALA A 64 5.50 -21.16 -12.92
N GLU A 65 5.82 -22.40 -13.28
CA GLU A 65 6.12 -22.79 -14.67
C GLU A 65 4.94 -22.50 -15.60
N THR A 66 3.72 -22.81 -15.16
CA THR A 66 2.51 -22.54 -15.94
C THR A 66 2.30 -21.05 -16.14
N LEU A 67 2.49 -20.24 -15.09
CA LEU A 67 2.41 -18.78 -15.16
C LEU A 67 3.46 -18.20 -16.12
N ILE A 68 4.71 -18.66 -16.02
CA ILE A 68 5.81 -18.21 -16.90
C ILE A 68 5.45 -18.47 -18.35
N ARG A 69 5.02 -19.70 -18.69
CA ARG A 69 4.61 -20.04 -20.05
C ARG A 69 3.45 -19.18 -20.53
N GLN A 70 2.46 -18.90 -19.68
CA GLN A 70 1.35 -18.01 -20.04
C GLN A 70 1.81 -16.59 -20.33
N CYS A 71 2.79 -16.09 -19.58
CA CYS A 71 3.37 -14.76 -19.79
C CYS A 71 4.22 -14.70 -21.06
N GLU A 72 4.96 -15.76 -21.40
CA GLU A 72 5.74 -15.82 -22.65
C GLU A 72 4.88 -15.66 -23.91
N GLU A 73 3.62 -16.12 -23.88
CA GLU A 73 2.65 -15.95 -24.96
C GLU A 73 2.08 -14.52 -25.06
N VAL A 74 2.25 -13.69 -24.01
CA VAL A 74 1.83 -12.29 -24.02
C VAL A 74 2.82 -11.49 -24.87
N PRO A 75 2.37 -10.65 -25.83
CA PRO A 75 3.28 -9.80 -26.58
C PRO A 75 4.11 -8.87 -25.67
N PRO A 76 5.40 -8.65 -25.97
CA PRO A 76 6.21 -7.67 -25.25
C PRO A 76 5.55 -6.29 -25.18
N HIS A 77 5.77 -5.59 -24.08
CA HIS A 77 5.23 -4.24 -23.81
C HIS A 77 3.70 -4.15 -23.72
N THR A 78 3.01 -5.27 -23.49
CA THR A 78 1.56 -5.26 -23.24
C THR A 78 1.22 -4.55 -21.94
N TYR A 79 2.00 -4.80 -20.88
CA TYR A 79 1.85 -4.18 -19.57
C TYR A 79 2.99 -3.22 -19.29
N GLN A 80 2.66 -2.10 -18.65
CA GLN A 80 3.66 -1.11 -18.24
C GLN A 80 4.23 -1.43 -16.86
N VAL A 81 5.55 -1.46 -16.78
CA VAL A 81 6.31 -1.64 -15.55
C VAL A 81 6.12 -0.41 -14.67
N MET A 82 5.86 -0.62 -13.38
CA MET A 82 5.75 0.50 -12.44
C MET A 82 7.09 1.23 -12.32
N PRO A 83 7.13 2.56 -12.54
CA PRO A 83 8.32 3.37 -12.32
C PRO A 83 8.81 3.32 -10.86
N GLU A 84 10.13 3.42 -10.67
CA GLU A 84 10.74 3.35 -9.33
C GLU A 84 10.29 4.48 -8.39
N GLU A 85 9.94 5.63 -8.96
CA GLU A 85 9.37 6.76 -8.22
C GLU A 85 8.03 6.38 -7.57
N MET A 86 7.12 5.75 -8.34
CA MET A 86 5.85 5.24 -7.82
C MET A 86 6.07 4.14 -6.78
N ARG A 87 7.04 3.24 -7.01
CA ARG A 87 7.40 2.21 -6.03
C ARG A 87 7.82 2.82 -4.69
N THR A 88 8.67 3.84 -4.74
CA THR A 88 9.15 4.56 -3.56
C THR A 88 8.00 5.23 -2.81
N GLU A 89 7.12 5.90 -3.56
CA GLU A 89 5.94 6.56 -2.99
C GLU A 89 4.97 5.57 -2.33
N LEU A 90 4.58 4.51 -3.03
CA LEU A 90 3.70 3.47 -2.51
C LEU A 90 4.31 2.78 -1.28
N THR A 91 5.61 2.52 -1.28
CA THR A 91 6.32 1.99 -0.11
C THR A 91 6.18 2.91 1.10
N ALA A 92 6.34 4.22 0.91
CA ALA A 92 6.14 5.20 1.97
C ALA A 92 4.68 5.23 2.47
N LEU A 93 3.70 5.10 1.58
CA LEU A 93 2.28 5.04 1.93
C LEU A 93 1.92 3.78 2.72
N ILE A 94 2.45 2.62 2.33
CA ILE A 94 2.32 1.34 3.06
C ILE A 94 2.89 1.47 4.47
N ARG A 95 4.11 1.99 4.61
CA ARG A 95 4.77 2.17 5.91
C ARG A 95 4.04 3.15 6.84
N ARG A 96 3.31 4.11 6.27
CA ARG A 96 2.43 5.04 7.02
C ARG A 96 1.06 4.44 7.35
N GLY A 97 0.77 3.23 6.89
CA GLY A 97 -0.52 2.57 7.10
C GLY A 97 -1.66 3.13 6.25
N MET A 98 -1.36 3.84 5.16
CA MET A 98 -2.37 4.45 4.28
C MET A 98 -2.92 3.50 3.21
N LEU A 99 -2.27 2.35 3.01
CA LEU A 99 -2.70 1.29 2.09
C LEU A 99 -2.93 -0.02 2.86
N PRO A 100 -4.02 -0.13 3.63
CA PRO A 100 -4.30 -1.34 4.40
C PRO A 100 -4.52 -2.54 3.46
N GLY A 101 -3.88 -3.67 3.78
CA GLY A 101 -3.99 -4.91 3.00
C GLY A 101 -3.06 -4.99 1.79
N ILE A 102 -2.23 -3.97 1.55
CA ILE A 102 -1.14 -4.01 0.58
C ILE A 102 0.19 -4.01 1.33
N SER A 103 1.07 -4.94 0.98
CA SER A 103 2.39 -5.11 1.56
C SER A 103 3.49 -4.70 0.58
N GLU A 104 4.73 -4.53 1.06
CA GLU A 104 5.86 -4.20 0.18
C GLU A 104 6.13 -5.30 -0.87
N THR A 105 5.82 -6.56 -0.57
CA THR A 105 5.98 -7.67 -1.53
C THR A 105 4.96 -7.61 -2.67
N ASP A 106 3.77 -7.03 -2.45
CA ASP A 106 2.78 -6.78 -3.50
C ASP A 106 3.26 -5.77 -4.54
N LEU A 107 4.29 -4.98 -4.22
CA LEU A 107 4.85 -4.01 -5.16
C LEU A 107 5.77 -4.67 -6.19
N ILE A 108 6.35 -5.85 -5.92
CA ILE A 108 7.44 -6.44 -6.73
C ILE A 108 7.08 -6.45 -8.21
N TYR A 109 5.95 -7.09 -8.55
CA TYR A 109 5.43 -7.20 -9.92
C TYR A 109 4.21 -6.31 -10.16
N MET A 110 4.05 -5.20 -9.43
CA MET A 110 2.92 -4.30 -9.66
C MET A 110 3.09 -3.54 -10.98
N THR A 111 2.03 -3.44 -11.79
CA THR A 111 2.03 -2.64 -13.03
C THR A 111 1.78 -1.16 -12.75
N GLU A 112 2.18 -0.30 -13.69
CA GLU A 112 1.99 1.15 -13.58
C GLU A 112 0.51 1.54 -13.43
N ASP A 113 -0.40 0.89 -14.15
CA ASP A 113 -1.84 1.16 -14.07
C ASP A 113 -2.41 0.88 -12.66
N ARG A 114 -2.01 -0.25 -12.08
CA ARG A 114 -2.42 -0.62 -10.73
C ARG A 114 -1.80 0.31 -9.68
N ALA A 115 -0.53 0.68 -9.85
CA ALA A 115 0.15 1.64 -8.99
C ALA A 115 -0.53 3.02 -9.04
N SER A 116 -0.83 3.50 -10.24
CA SER A 116 -1.53 4.77 -10.48
C SER A 116 -2.90 4.79 -9.82
N THR A 117 -3.63 3.68 -9.90
CA THR A 117 -4.93 3.53 -9.23
C THR A 117 -4.80 3.65 -7.71
N LEU A 118 -3.79 3.00 -7.10
CA LEU A 118 -3.55 3.09 -5.65
C LEU A 118 -3.15 4.51 -5.22
N LEU A 119 -2.26 5.17 -5.96
CA LEU A 119 -1.88 6.56 -5.72
C LEU A 119 -3.08 7.50 -5.84
N TRP A 120 -3.93 7.29 -6.86
CA TRP A 120 -5.16 8.04 -7.03
C TRP A 120 -6.14 7.81 -5.88
N LEU A 121 -6.31 6.58 -5.40
CA LEU A 121 -7.17 6.27 -4.25
C LEU A 121 -6.70 6.99 -2.98
N VAL A 122 -5.40 7.02 -2.71
CA VAL A 122 -4.86 7.71 -1.54
C VAL A 122 -5.01 9.21 -1.68
N THR A 123 -4.58 9.79 -2.79
CA THR A 123 -4.69 11.25 -3.03
C THR A 123 -6.15 11.73 -3.05
N SER A 124 -7.06 10.98 -3.66
CA SER A 124 -8.49 11.29 -3.63
C SER A 124 -9.08 11.12 -2.22
N SER A 125 -8.64 10.14 -1.44
CA SER A 125 -9.06 9.99 -0.05
C SER A 125 -8.53 11.11 0.85
N ASP A 126 -7.31 11.62 0.61
CA ASP A 126 -6.75 12.77 1.33
C ASP A 126 -7.46 14.08 0.92
N LEU A 127 -7.82 14.23 -0.36
CA LEU A 127 -8.68 15.31 -0.84
C LEU A 127 -10.10 15.23 -0.24
N ASN A 128 -10.62 14.02 -0.01
CA ASN A 128 -11.93 13.79 0.59
C ASN A 128 -11.91 13.80 2.13
N ARG A 129 -10.73 13.65 2.75
CA ARG A 129 -10.47 13.85 4.19
C ARG A 129 -10.17 15.31 4.48
N GLU A 130 -10.97 16.22 3.95
CA GLU A 130 -10.91 17.61 4.40
C GLU A 130 -11.28 17.65 5.89
N GLU A 131 -10.24 17.74 6.74
CA GLU A 131 -10.39 17.85 8.18
C GLU A 131 -11.36 18.99 8.52
N LEU A 132 -12.22 18.79 9.52
CA LEU A 132 -13.03 19.88 10.03
C LEU A 132 -12.11 20.98 10.58
N ALA A 133 -12.47 22.24 10.31
CA ALA A 133 -11.79 23.39 10.83
C ALA A 133 -11.68 23.30 12.36
N THR A 134 -10.51 23.64 12.89
CA THR A 134 -10.28 23.66 14.34
C THR A 134 -11.22 24.66 15.03
N ARG A 135 -11.41 24.50 16.34
CA ARG A 135 -12.17 25.47 17.15
C ARG A 135 -11.61 26.90 17.02
N ALA A 136 -10.28 27.03 16.95
CA ALA A 136 -9.60 28.30 16.78
C ALA A 136 -9.91 28.94 15.42
N GLN A 137 -9.78 28.18 14.33
CA GLN A 137 -10.11 28.65 12.98
C GLN A 137 -11.57 29.10 12.88
N ARG A 138 -12.52 28.30 13.38
CA ARG A 138 -13.95 28.68 13.41
C ARG A 138 -14.20 29.96 14.21
N LYS A 139 -13.54 30.14 15.36
CA LYS A 139 -13.65 31.37 16.17
C LYS A 139 -13.13 32.58 15.41
N ARG A 140 -12.01 32.42 14.68
CA ARG A 140 -11.39 33.50 13.90
C ARG A 140 -12.27 33.93 12.73
N VAL A 141 -12.79 32.98 11.96
CA VAL A 141 -13.73 33.26 10.86
C VAL A 141 -14.98 33.99 11.37
N ARG A 142 -15.59 33.53 12.47
CA ARG A 142 -16.76 34.22 13.07
C ARG A 142 -16.46 35.65 13.48
N LYS A 143 -15.25 35.89 14.03
CA LYS A 143 -14.82 37.23 14.41
C LYS A 143 -14.73 38.15 13.19
N MET A 144 -14.10 37.69 12.11
CA MET A 144 -13.99 38.46 10.86
C MET A 144 -15.35 38.76 10.23
N ILE A 145 -16.32 37.86 10.32
CA ILE A 145 -17.70 38.12 9.88
C ILE A 145 -18.37 39.17 10.76
N ALA A 146 -18.25 39.06 12.08
CA ALA A 146 -18.83 40.01 13.03
C ALA A 146 -18.24 41.42 12.89
N GLU A 147 -16.98 41.51 12.46
CA GLU A 147 -16.29 42.77 12.18
C GLU A 147 -16.52 43.29 10.75
N GLY A 148 -17.31 42.56 9.93
CA GLY A 148 -17.66 42.98 8.56
C GLY A 148 -16.58 42.71 7.51
N PHE A 149 -15.51 41.98 7.84
CA PHE A 149 -14.41 41.67 6.92
C PHE A 149 -14.68 40.43 6.04
N LEU A 150 -15.74 39.68 6.31
CA LEU A 150 -16.19 38.52 5.53
C LEU A 150 -17.71 38.52 5.37
N ALA A 151 -18.20 37.97 4.26
CA ALA A 151 -19.63 37.83 4.03
C ALA A 151 -20.28 36.87 5.05
N SER A 152 -21.52 37.18 5.44
CA SER A 152 -22.29 36.31 6.33
C SER A 152 -22.75 35.05 5.59
N GLY A 153 -22.70 33.91 6.28
CA GLY A 153 -23.19 32.62 5.79
C GLY A 153 -24.24 32.02 6.73
N THR A 154 -24.80 30.88 6.34
CA THR A 154 -25.75 30.14 7.19
C THR A 154 -25.03 29.43 8.34
N ALA A 155 -25.70 29.26 9.48
CA ALA A 155 -25.13 28.56 10.65
C ALA A 155 -24.64 27.13 10.32
N ARG A 156 -25.30 26.46 9.36
CA ARG A 156 -24.94 25.12 8.86
C ARG A 156 -23.62 25.12 8.09
N GLN A 157 -23.33 26.16 7.31
CA GLN A 157 -22.06 26.31 6.57
C GLN A 157 -20.86 26.46 7.53
N PHE A 158 -21.05 27.07 8.71
CA PHE A 158 -19.97 27.20 9.71
C PHE A 158 -19.81 25.99 10.63
N ALA A 159 -20.86 25.17 10.79
CA ALA A 159 -20.79 23.94 11.58
C ALA A 159 -19.90 22.88 10.92
N ASN A 160 -19.99 22.77 9.59
CA ASN A 160 -19.23 21.81 8.77
C ASN A 160 -18.07 22.48 8.02
N LEU A 161 -17.54 23.58 8.55
CA LEU A 161 -16.43 24.28 7.93
C LEU A 161 -15.20 23.36 7.90
N THR A 162 -14.64 23.13 6.72
CA THR A 162 -13.39 22.36 6.58
C THR A 162 -12.18 23.25 6.84
N ARG A 163 -11.05 22.64 7.18
CA ARG A 163 -9.79 23.33 7.51
C ARG A 163 -9.34 24.21 6.36
N ARG A 164 -9.37 23.68 5.14
CA ARG A 164 -9.03 24.39 3.90
C ARG A 164 -9.95 25.57 3.64
N THR A 165 -11.27 25.37 3.77
CA THR A 165 -12.25 26.46 3.62
C THR A 165 -12.05 27.54 4.68
N ALA A 166 -11.72 27.15 5.92
CA ALA A 166 -11.45 28.10 6.98
C ALA A 166 -10.17 28.90 6.75
N GLU A 167 -9.12 28.28 6.22
CA GLU A 167 -7.87 28.95 5.84
C GLU A 167 -8.10 29.97 4.72
N ALA A 168 -8.83 29.60 3.67
CA ALA A 168 -9.18 30.50 2.58
C ALA A 168 -9.97 31.73 3.07
N LEU A 169 -10.97 31.51 3.93
CA LEU A 169 -11.74 32.60 4.54
C LEU A 169 -10.88 33.49 5.46
N ILE A 170 -9.94 32.91 6.20
CA ILE A 170 -9.02 33.69 7.05
C ILE A 170 -8.12 34.56 6.17
N GLU A 171 -7.57 34.01 5.10
CA GLU A 171 -6.73 34.75 4.16
C GLU A 171 -7.48 35.89 3.48
N GLU A 172 -8.72 35.64 3.04
CA GLU A 172 -9.61 36.66 2.48
C GLU A 172 -9.90 37.76 3.51
N GLY A 173 -10.26 37.39 4.73
CA GLY A 173 -10.53 38.34 5.82
C GLY A 173 -9.30 39.19 6.15
N GLU A 174 -8.11 38.60 6.19
CA GLU A 174 -6.85 39.32 6.37
C GLU A 174 -6.54 40.29 5.22
N LYS A 175 -6.86 39.92 3.98
CA LYS A 175 -6.75 40.82 2.83
C LYS A 175 -7.72 42.00 2.95
N ASN A 176 -8.96 41.75 3.37
CA ASN A 176 -9.97 42.79 3.57
C ASN A 176 -9.60 43.75 4.71
N ILE A 177 -9.07 43.23 5.83
CA ILE A 177 -8.52 44.05 6.92
C ILE A 177 -7.38 44.95 6.40
N ARG A 178 -6.41 44.39 5.68
CA ARG A 178 -5.29 45.16 5.11
C ARG A 178 -5.77 46.25 4.16
N ASN A 179 -6.80 45.98 3.36
CA ASN A 179 -7.38 46.95 2.45
C ASN A 179 -8.15 48.05 3.19
N ALA A 180 -8.92 47.71 4.22
CA ALA A 180 -9.64 48.68 5.05
C ALA A 180 -8.68 49.64 5.80
N VAL A 181 -7.55 49.13 6.29
CA VAL A 181 -6.50 49.95 6.92
C VAL A 181 -5.84 50.90 5.92
N LYS A 182 -5.66 50.48 4.66
CA LYS A 182 -5.06 51.31 3.61
C LYS A 182 -6.00 52.40 3.08
N THR A 183 -7.31 52.18 3.09
CA THR A 183 -8.29 53.13 2.55
C THR A 183 -8.82 54.13 3.58
N GLY A 184 -8.46 53.99 4.87
CA GLY A 184 -8.88 54.93 5.91
C GLY A 184 -10.38 54.95 6.20
N CYS A 185 -11.15 54.03 5.62
CA CYS A 185 -12.58 53.92 5.86
C CYS A 185 -12.84 52.88 6.95
N GLY A 186 -13.04 53.36 8.17
CA GLY A 186 -13.72 52.57 9.21
C GLY A 186 -15.13 52.25 8.74
N PHE A 187 -15.44 50.97 8.54
CA PHE A 187 -16.81 50.54 8.33
C PHE A 187 -17.58 50.70 9.65
N HIS A 188 -18.43 51.72 9.71
CA HIS A 188 -19.43 51.86 10.75
C HIS A 188 -20.59 50.88 10.49
N ARG A 189 -20.76 49.97 11.47
CA ARG A 189 -21.93 49.18 11.85
C ARG A 189 -22.66 48.35 10.79
#